data_AF-A0A645ICZ5-F1
#
_entry.id   AF-A0A645ICZ5-F1
#
_cell.length_a   1.000
_cell.length_b   1.000
_cell.length_c   1.000
_cell.angle_alpha   90.00
_cell.angle_beta   90.00
_cell.angle_gamma   90.00
#
_symmetry.space_group_name_H-M   'P 1'
#
loop_
_entity.id
_entity.type
_entity.pdbx_description
1 polymer ?
#
loop_
_entity_poly.entity_id
_entity_poly.type
_entity_poly.pdbx_seq_one_letter_code
_entity_poly.pdbx_strand_id
1 'polypeptide(L)' 'MSAVTQASRGRVLMGPGTLYGVLTRMETDRYIEIVSDDGRRKTYAITETGRVALRAETERLRSMLDDQERWREDTKWLTK' A
#
# COMPACT_ATOMS: atom_id res chain seq x y z
N MET A 1 -5.84 8.39 13.97
CA MET A 1 -4.69 7.47 13.98
C MET A 1 -5.09 5.99 13.92
N SER A 2 -6.27 5.59 14.43
CA SER A 2 -6.69 4.17 14.42
C SER A 2 -7.01 3.59 13.05
N ALA A 3 -7.40 4.38 12.05
CA ALA A 3 -7.87 3.88 10.76
C ALA A 3 -6.82 3.04 10.00
N VAL A 4 -5.57 3.52 9.91
CA VAL A 4 -4.49 2.79 9.24
C VAL A 4 -4.15 1.50 9.99
N THR A 5 -4.11 1.56 11.32
CA THR A 5 -3.86 0.37 12.16
C THR A 5 -4.98 -0.66 12.00
N GLN A 6 -6.24 -0.24 11.95
CA GLN A 6 -7.37 -1.14 11.72
C GLN A 6 -7.34 -1.75 10.31
N ALA A 7 -7.14 -0.93 9.28
CA ALA A 7 -7.06 -1.38 7.88
C ALA A 7 -5.91 -2.37 7.65
N SER A 8 -4.79 -2.17 8.34
CA SER A 8 -3.62 -3.05 8.26
C SER A 8 -3.69 -4.26 9.21
N ARG A 9 -4.73 -4.38 10.04
CA ARG A 9 -4.85 -5.38 11.12
C ARG A 9 -3.63 -5.37 12.06
N GLY A 10 -3.21 -4.18 12.47
CA GLY A 10 -2.08 -3.98 13.38
C GLY A 10 -0.70 -4.07 12.73
N ARG A 11 -0.59 -4.46 11.46
CA ARG A 11 0.71 -4.58 10.77
C ARG A 11 1.40 -3.24 10.55
N VAL A 12 0.64 -2.15 10.46
CA VAL A 12 1.16 -0.79 10.23
C VAL A 12 0.75 0.13 11.37
N LEU A 13 1.76 0.66 12.04
CA LEU A 13 1.63 1.72 13.05
C LEU A 13 2.30 2.98 12.48
N MET A 14 1.55 4.08 12.42
CA MET A 14 2.09 5.37 11.99
C MET A 14 1.76 6.43 13.02
N GLY A 15 2.77 7.20 13.41
CA GLY A 15 2.57 8.47 14.10
C GLY A 15 1.99 9.54 13.17
N PRO A 16 1.54 10.70 13.71
CA PRO A 16 0.91 11.75 12.92
C PRO A 16 1.84 12.27 11.81
N GLY A 17 3.12 12.53 12.12
CA GLY A 17 4.09 13.06 11.16
C GLY A 17 4.30 12.12 9.96
N THR A 18 4.43 10.82 10.21
CA THR A 18 4.58 9.81 9.15
C THR A 18 3.31 9.72 8.30
N LEU A 19 2.13 9.71 8.93
CA LEU A 19 0.86 9.66 8.20
C LEU A 19 0.71 10.87 7.26
N TYR A 20 0.96 12.07 7.77
CA TYR A 20 0.87 13.28 6.94
C TYR A 20 1.93 13.29 5.84
N GLY A 21 3.15 12.85 6.11
CA GLY A 21 4.19 12.72 5.09
C GLY A 21 3.81 11.75 3.96
N VAL A 22 3.21 10.60 4.31
CA VAL A 22 2.71 9.64 3.32
C VAL A 22 1.57 10.22 2.50
N LEU A 23 0.59 10.87 3.13
CA LEU A 23 -0.53 11.49 2.42
C LEU A 23 -0.05 12.58 1.45
N THR A 24 0.85 13.48 1.88
CA THR A 24 1.44 14.51 1.02
C THR A 24 2.18 13.91 -0.17
N ARG A 25 2.94 12.82 0.05
CA ARG A 25 3.63 12.13 -1.04
C ARG A 25 2.65 11.47 -2.00
N MET A 26 1.65 10.75 -1.50
CA MET A 26 0.64 10.11 -2.35
C MET A 26 -0.16 11.13 -3.16
N GLU A 27 -0.41 12.32 -2.61
CA GLU A 27 -1.03 13.43 -3.33
C GLU A 27 -0.11 14.00 -4.42
N THR A 28 1.18 14.20 -4.10
CA THR A 28 2.20 14.69 -5.05
C THR A 28 2.42 13.71 -6.20
N ASP A 29 2.45 12.41 -5.90
CA ASP A 29 2.55 11.31 -6.87
C ASP A 29 1.21 11.07 -7.63
N ARG A 30 0.18 11.87 -7.32
CA ARG A 30 -1.19 11.81 -7.89
C ARG A 30 -1.90 10.49 -7.69
N TYR A 31 -1.55 9.72 -6.65
CA TYR A 31 -2.29 8.52 -6.29
C TYR A 31 -3.60 8.82 -5.57
N ILE A 32 -3.65 9.93 -4.83
CA ILE A 32 -4.84 10.42 -4.18
C ILE A 32 -5.06 11.90 -4.50
N GLU A 33 -6.29 12.36 -4.34
CA GLU A 33 -6.67 13.77 -4.49
C GLU A 33 -7.59 14.19 -3.34
N ILE A 34 -7.58 15.49 -3.00
CA ILE A 34 -8.50 16.05 -2.03
C ILE A 34 -9.86 16.27 -2.70
N VAL A 35 -10.90 15.64 -2.16
CA VAL A 35 -12.29 15.81 -2.61
C VAL A 35 -13.12 16.72 -1.72
N SER A 36 -12.62 17.02 -0.51
CA SER A 36 -13.23 17.98 0.41
C SER A 36 -12.19 18.47 1.42
N ASP A 37 -12.22 19.77 1.72
CA ASP A 37 -11.45 20.40 2.79
C ASP A 37 -12.34 21.42 3.50
N ASP A 38 -12.68 21.15 4.76
CA ASP A 38 -13.48 22.06 5.59
C ASP A 38 -12.62 22.93 6.54
N GLY A 39 -11.29 22.95 6.32
CA GLY A 39 -10.31 23.64 7.16
C GLY A 39 -9.90 22.88 8.42
N ARG A 40 -10.65 21.83 8.79
CA ARG A 40 -10.32 20.94 9.93
C ARG A 40 -9.94 19.54 9.46
N ARG A 41 -10.55 19.06 8.39
CA ARG A 41 -10.39 17.72 7.83
C ARG A 41 -10.32 17.79 6.32
N LYS A 42 -9.25 17.21 5.79
CA LYS A 42 -9.14 16.84 4.39
C LYS A 42 -9.71 15.44 4.18
N THR A 43 -10.55 15.28 3.17
CA THR A 43 -11.05 14.00 2.69
C THR A 43 -10.39 13.69 1.36
N TYR A 44 -9.81 12.51 1.26
CA TYR A 44 -9.07 12.07 0.09
C TYR A 44 -9.82 10.97 -0.66
N ALA A 45 -9.73 10.97 -1.98
CA ALA A 45 -10.14 9.86 -2.84
C ALA A 45 -8.94 9.33 -3.63
N ILE A 46 -8.97 8.03 -3.96
CA ILE A 46 -7.98 7.44 -4.86
C ILE A 46 -8.28 7.88 -6.30
N THR A 47 -7.26 8.35 -7.00
CA THR A 47 -7.36 8.74 -8.42
C THR A 47 -7.31 7.50 -9.32
N GLU A 48 -7.54 7.66 -10.62
CA GLU A 48 -7.34 6.55 -11.55
C GLU A 48 -5.87 6.11 -11.63
N THR A 49 -4.92 7.05 -11.63
CA THR A 49 -3.49 6.76 -11.55
C THR A 49 -3.16 5.96 -10.29
N GLY A 50 -3.73 6.32 -9.14
CA GLY A 50 -3.57 5.59 -7.90
C GLY A 50 -4.12 4.16 -7.98
N ARG A 51 -5.28 3.96 -8.63
CA ARG A 51 -5.84 2.61 -8.84
C ARG A 51 -4.95 1.76 -9.74
N VAL A 52 -4.40 2.33 -10.81
CA VAL A 52 -3.44 1.64 -11.70
C VAL A 52 -2.20 1.23 -10.91
N ALA A 53 -1.60 2.16 -10.15
CA ALA A 53 -0.42 1.87 -9.33
C ALA A 53 -0.69 0.80 -8.26
N LEU A 54 -1.84 0.84 -7.60
CA LEU A 54 -2.24 -0.17 -6.62
C LEU A 54 -2.42 -1.57 -7.26
N ARG A 55 -3.00 -1.65 -8.46
CA ARG A 55 -3.13 -2.90 -9.21
C ARG A 55 -1.76 -3.47 -9.55
N ALA A 56 -0.86 -2.64 -10.10
CA ALA A 56 0.50 -3.04 -10.44
C ALA A 56 1.28 -3.55 -9.22
N GLU A 57 1.18 -2.87 -8.07
CA GLU A 57 1.84 -3.31 -6.84
C GLU A 57 1.26 -4.63 -6.31
N THR A 58 -0.06 -4.81 -6.44
CA THR A 58 -0.71 -6.07 -6.06
C THR A 58 -0.21 -7.24 -6.91
N GLU A 59 -0.07 -7.02 -8.22
CA GLU A 59 0.50 -8.01 -9.14
C GLU A 59 1.96 -8.32 -8.80
N ARG A 60 2.78 -7.29 -8.55
CA ARG A 60 4.17 -7.46 -8.12
C ARG A 60 4.31 -8.30 -6.85
N LEU A 61 3.46 -8.05 -5.85
CA LEU A 61 3.46 -8.82 -4.60
C LEU A 61 3.03 -10.27 -4.81
N ARG A 62 2.09 -10.54 -5.72
CA ARG A 62 1.71 -11.92 -6.10
C ARG A 62 2.85 -12.65 -6.79
N SER A 63 3.54 -12.00 -7.72
CA SER A 63 4.70 -12.59 -8.38
C SER A 63 5.80 -12.97 -7.37
N MET A 64 6.04 -12.17 -6.34
CA MET A 64 6.98 -12.53 -5.27
C MET A 64 6.58 -13.81 -4.50
N LEU A 65 5.27 -14.06 -4.33
CA LEU A 65 4.78 -15.29 -3.71
C LEU A 65 4.94 -16.49 -4.66
N ASP A 66 4.66 -16.30 -5.94
CA ASP A 66 4.84 -17.34 -6.96
C ASP A 66 6.32 -17.74 -7.09
N ASP A 67 7.23 -16.76 -7.07
CA ASP A 67 8.67 -16.99 -7.10
C ASP A 67 9.14 -17.78 -5.85
N GLN A 68 8.59 -17.46 -4.67
CA GLN A 68 8.87 -18.20 -3.45
C GLN A 68 8.41 -19.67 -3.57
N GLU A 69 7.24 -19.92 -4.16
CA GLU A 69 6.72 -21.28 -4.28
C GLU A 69 7.56 -22.11 -5.24
N ARG A 70 7.94 -21.54 -6.40
CA ARG A 70 8.88 -22.17 -7.33
C ARG A 70 10.20 -22.52 -6.65
N TRP A 71 10.77 -21.59 -5.88
CA TRP A 71 12.01 -21.84 -5.14
C TRP A 71 11.88 -23.00 -4.13
N ARG A 72 10.74 -23.14 -3.44
CA ARG A 72 10.50 -24.27 -2.53
C ARG A 72 10.47 -25.60 -3.26
N GLU A 73 9.81 -25.68 -4.42
CA GLU A 73 9.76 -26.90 -5.22
C GLU A 73 11.15 -27.28 -5.77
N ASP A 74 11.91 -26.32 -6.29
CA ASP A 74 13.27 -26.56 -6.78
C ASP A 74 14.21 -27.03 -5.65
N THR A 75 14.05 -26.49 -4.44
CA THR A 75 14.86 -26.89 -3.28
C THR A 75 14.52 -28.29 -2.75
N LYS A 76 13.26 -28.76 -2.92
CA LYS A 76 12.89 -30.15 -2.59
C LYS A 76 13.69 -31.17 -3.41
N TRP A 77 14.08 -30.83 -4.64
CA TRP A 77 14.89 -31.70 -5.48
C TRP A 77 16.37 -31.69 -5.11
N LEU A 78 16.85 -30.64 -4.43
CA LEU A 78 18.25 -30.52 -3.98
C LEU A 78 18.52 -31.18 -2.62
N THR A 79 17.47 -31.48 -1.85
CA THR A 79 17.55 -32.11 -0.52
C THR A 79 17.12 -33.58 -0.51
N LYS A 80 16.78 -34.14 -1.68
CA LYS A 80 16.56 -35.57 -1.91
C LYS A 80 17.78 -36.17 -2.59
#